data_AF-A0A359MRW9-F1
#
_entry.id   AF-A0A359MRW9-F1
#
_cell.length_a   1.000
_cell.length_b   1.000
_cell.length_c   1.000
_cell.angle_alpha   90.00
_cell.angle_beta   90.00
_cell.angle_gamma   90.00
#
_symmetry.space_group_name_H-M   'P 1'
#
loop_
_entity.id
_entity.type
_entity.pdbx_description
1 polymer ?
#
loop_
_entity_poly.entity_id
_entity_poly.type
_entity_poly.pdbx_seq_one_letter_code
_entity_poly.pdbx_strand_id
1 'polypeptide(L)'
;MKRKASALLLVMAMCTIIFAGCGNKNKDATDSANDKTSTSKGAAEDTVDDNGKVNGLMYKEGLPLVDEGAYSFSIFTDGSSDTGEFYMLNEFKKQTNVDVELRLLPYETAKERLNLDLNSGDYADVIGGWTLNDSMILTYGVQQGTFIPLEDYYEKYCPNISAILDLPGVRERMTA
;
A
#
# COMPACT_ATOMS: atom_id res chain seq x y z
N MET A 1 -53.75 -23.35 19.98
CA MET A 1 -52.64 -24.00 19.23
C MET A 1 -52.82 -23.82 17.73
N LYS A 2 -52.59 -22.62 17.15
CA LYS A 2 -52.56 -22.36 15.68
C LYS A 2 -51.75 -21.08 15.34
N ARG A 3 -50.57 -20.90 15.94
CA ARG A 3 -49.70 -19.73 15.66
C ARG A 3 -48.20 -20.03 15.62
N LYS A 4 -47.80 -21.31 15.62
CA LYS A 4 -46.38 -21.72 15.60
C LYS A 4 -45.98 -22.54 14.38
N ALA A 5 -46.83 -22.62 13.35
CA ALA A 5 -46.59 -23.42 12.15
C ALA A 5 -46.10 -22.61 10.93
N SER A 6 -45.87 -21.30 11.06
CA SER A 6 -45.42 -20.45 9.93
C SER A 6 -43.93 -20.12 9.95
N ALA A 7 -43.13 -20.72 10.84
CA ALA A 7 -41.69 -20.44 10.95
C ALA A 7 -40.78 -21.57 10.42
N LEU A 8 -41.35 -22.63 9.83
CA LEU A 8 -40.59 -23.81 9.39
C LEU A 8 -40.70 -24.10 7.88
N LEU A 9 -40.99 -23.08 7.07
CA LEU A 9 -41.07 -23.19 5.61
C LEU A 9 -40.08 -22.27 4.87
N LEU A 10 -39.16 -21.60 5.59
CA LEU A 10 -38.22 -20.63 5.01
C LEU A 10 -36.74 -21.07 5.04
N VAL A 11 -36.45 -22.31 5.43
CA VAL A 11 -35.08 -22.87 5.51
C VAL A 11 -34.79 -23.88 4.38
N MET A 12 -35.74 -24.08 3.46
CA MET A 12 -35.61 -25.05 2.36
C MET A 12 -35.55 -24.40 0.97
N ALA A 13 -35.05 -23.17 0.90
CA ALA A 13 -34.77 -22.43 -0.33
C ALA A 13 -33.28 -22.02 -0.46
N MET A 14 -32.39 -22.73 0.24
CA MET A 14 -30.96 -22.79 -0.06
C MET A 14 -30.66 -24.20 -0.58
N CYS A 15 -30.70 -24.35 -1.90
CA CYS A 15 -29.89 -25.28 -2.70
C CYS A 15 -30.45 -25.35 -4.12
N THR A 16 -29.56 -25.26 -5.10
CA THR A 16 -29.71 -25.61 -6.53
C THR A 16 -30.08 -24.50 -7.53
N ILE A 17 -29.08 -23.73 -7.96
CA ILE A 17 -28.79 -23.40 -9.39
C ILE A 17 -27.27 -23.22 -9.48
N ILE A 18 -26.46 -24.29 -9.56
CA ILE A 18 -25.98 -24.97 -10.77
C ILE A 18 -25.40 -24.02 -11.83
N PHE A 19 -24.07 -24.01 -11.85
CA PHE A 19 -23.18 -23.64 -12.94
C PHE A 19 -23.70 -24.07 -14.32
N ALA A 20 -23.85 -23.11 -15.24
CA ALA A 20 -23.88 -23.34 -16.67
C ALA A 20 -22.57 -22.81 -17.27
N GLY A 21 -21.56 -23.68 -17.33
CA GLY A 21 -20.34 -23.49 -18.11
C GLY A 21 -20.19 -24.62 -19.12
N CYS A 22 -20.31 -24.30 -20.40
CA CYS A 22 -19.87 -25.06 -21.58
C CYS A 22 -19.98 -24.11 -22.79
N GLY A 23 -18.95 -23.85 -23.59
CA GLY A 23 -17.59 -24.35 -23.56
C GLY A 23 -16.81 -23.93 -24.81
N ASN A 24 -15.54 -24.35 -24.88
CA ASN A 24 -14.95 -24.91 -26.10
C ASN A 24 -13.82 -25.89 -25.73
N LYS A 25 -13.77 -27.02 -26.44
CA LYS A 25 -12.76 -28.10 -26.40
C LYS A 25 -11.38 -27.55 -26.83
N ASN A 26 -10.20 -28.07 -26.48
CA ASN A 26 -9.76 -29.47 -26.34
C ASN A 26 -8.30 -29.51 -25.78
N LYS A 27 -7.98 -30.52 -24.94
CA LYS A 27 -6.71 -31.30 -24.74
C LYS A 27 -5.34 -30.57 -24.75
N ASP A 28 -4.36 -30.86 -23.90
CA ASP A 28 -4.04 -32.00 -23.02
C ASP A 28 -3.01 -31.54 -21.95
N ALA A 29 -2.80 -32.37 -20.93
CA ALA A 29 -2.07 -32.16 -19.68
C ALA A 29 -0.62 -31.59 -19.77
N THR A 30 -0.18 -30.82 -18.76
CA THR A 30 0.76 -31.23 -17.69
C THR A 30 1.22 -30.02 -16.84
N ASP A 31 1.05 -30.18 -15.52
CA ASP A 31 1.73 -29.59 -14.35
C ASP A 31 2.24 -28.13 -14.27
N SER A 32 1.79 -27.48 -13.18
CA SER A 32 2.51 -26.53 -12.31
C SER A 32 3.19 -25.28 -12.90
N ALA A 33 2.59 -24.11 -12.66
CA ALA A 33 3.27 -22.94 -12.08
C ALA A 33 2.29 -21.80 -11.79
N ASN A 34 2.28 -21.39 -10.52
CA ASN A 34 2.12 -20.03 -10.00
C ASN A 34 1.83 -18.92 -11.03
N ASP A 35 0.58 -18.47 -11.13
CA ASP A 35 0.26 -17.19 -11.76
C ASP A 35 -0.30 -16.25 -10.67
N LYS A 36 0.57 -15.34 -10.20
CA LYS A 36 0.15 -14.11 -9.53
C LYS A 36 -0.57 -13.27 -10.58
N THR A 37 -1.86 -13.51 -10.76
CA THR A 37 -2.75 -12.52 -11.37
C THR A 37 -3.02 -11.43 -10.34
N SER A 38 -2.06 -10.52 -10.17
CA SER A 38 -2.31 -9.21 -9.56
C SER A 38 -3.37 -8.52 -10.40
N THR A 39 -4.58 -8.45 -9.86
CA THR A 39 -5.65 -7.65 -10.43
C THR A 39 -5.25 -6.19 -10.23
N SER A 40 -4.53 -5.63 -11.21
CA SER A 40 -4.28 -4.20 -11.32
C SER A 40 -5.61 -3.50 -11.51
N LYS A 41 -6.15 -2.96 -10.41
CA LYS A 41 -7.21 -1.96 -10.47
C LYS A 41 -6.57 -0.74 -11.14
N GLY A 42 -6.90 -0.53 -12.41
CA GLY A 42 -6.22 0.41 -13.31
C GLY A 42 -5.84 1.72 -12.63
N ALA A 43 -4.53 1.94 -12.51
CA ALA A 43 -4.00 3.26 -12.24
C ALA A 43 -4.45 4.18 -13.39
N ALA A 44 -4.97 5.36 -13.06
CA ALA A 44 -5.19 6.39 -14.06
C ALA A 44 -3.86 6.65 -14.79
N GLU A 45 -3.89 6.76 -16.11
CA GLU A 45 -2.70 7.15 -16.86
C GLU A 45 -2.22 8.51 -16.35
N ASP A 46 -0.96 8.56 -15.91
CA ASP A 46 -0.35 9.79 -15.47
C ASP A 46 -0.25 10.78 -16.63
N THR A 47 -0.65 12.02 -16.39
CA THR A 47 -0.63 13.10 -17.39
C THR A 47 0.51 14.05 -17.08
N VAL A 48 1.17 14.56 -18.12
CA VAL A 48 2.22 15.59 -17.98
C VAL A 48 1.67 16.88 -18.53
N ASP A 49 1.68 17.94 -17.71
CA ASP A 49 1.23 19.27 -18.13
C ASP A 49 2.29 20.04 -18.94
N ASP A 50 1.92 21.22 -19.45
CA ASP A 50 2.82 22.09 -20.23
C ASP A 50 4.07 22.55 -19.44
N ASN A 51 4.02 22.45 -18.10
CA ASN A 51 5.12 22.79 -17.19
C ASN A 51 5.98 21.56 -16.84
N GLY A 52 5.70 20.40 -17.44
CA GLY A 52 6.44 19.16 -17.18
C GLY A 52 6.06 18.46 -15.87
N LYS A 53 4.96 18.84 -15.22
CA LYS A 53 4.50 18.22 -13.98
C LYS A 53 3.62 17.02 -14.27
N VAL A 54 3.91 15.94 -13.56
CA VAL A 54 3.08 14.74 -13.49
C VAL A 54 1.86 15.04 -12.62
N ASN A 55 0.68 14.83 -13.19
CA ASN A 55 -0.62 15.06 -12.57
C ASN A 55 -0.78 16.47 -11.97
N GLY A 56 -0.10 17.47 -12.56
CA GLY A 56 -0.11 18.85 -12.10
C GLY A 56 0.57 19.08 -10.73
N LEU A 57 1.23 18.06 -10.16
CA LEU A 57 1.78 18.12 -8.80
C LEU A 57 3.32 18.12 -8.79
N MET A 58 3.93 17.07 -9.34
CA MET A 58 5.36 16.80 -9.12
C MET A 58 6.18 16.79 -10.42
N TYR A 59 7.43 17.18 -10.34
CA TYR A 59 8.41 17.02 -11.41
C TYR A 59 8.96 15.59 -11.39
N LYS A 60 9.01 14.93 -12.56
CA LYS A 60 9.47 13.53 -12.65
C LYS A 60 10.96 13.37 -12.33
N GLU A 61 11.76 14.38 -12.67
CA GLU A 61 13.21 14.37 -12.52
C GLU A 61 13.69 15.72 -11.99
N GLY A 62 14.82 15.70 -11.27
CA GLY A 62 15.44 16.89 -10.70
C GLY A 62 14.90 17.28 -9.32
N LEU A 63 15.35 18.45 -8.84
CA LEU A 63 14.94 19.08 -7.59
C LEU A 63 14.61 20.56 -7.87
N PRO A 64 13.59 21.14 -7.22
CA PRO A 64 12.70 20.51 -6.23
C PRO A 64 11.69 19.54 -6.86
N LEU A 65 11.08 18.67 -6.04
CA LEU A 65 10.12 17.66 -6.53
C LEU A 65 8.74 18.26 -6.76
N VAL A 66 8.38 19.28 -6.00
CA VAL A 66 7.10 20.00 -6.09
C VAL A 66 7.35 21.51 -5.95
N ASP A 67 6.34 22.30 -6.26
CA ASP A 67 6.38 23.73 -5.90
C ASP A 67 6.30 23.90 -4.38
N GLU A 68 6.83 25.00 -3.86
CA GLU A 68 6.79 25.30 -2.43
C GLU A 68 5.35 25.30 -1.89
N GLY A 69 5.10 24.51 -0.84
CA GLY A 69 3.79 24.38 -0.20
C GLY A 69 2.76 23.57 -1.00
N ALA A 70 3.14 22.96 -2.13
CA ALA A 70 2.22 22.19 -2.96
C ALA A 70 1.93 20.78 -2.42
N TYR A 71 2.79 20.22 -1.58
CA TYR A 71 2.61 18.86 -1.07
C TYR A 71 3.15 18.68 0.35
N SER A 72 2.35 18.00 1.17
CA SER A 72 2.72 17.56 2.51
C SER A 72 2.18 16.16 2.75
N PHE A 73 2.89 15.36 3.54
CA PHE A 73 2.41 14.05 3.99
C PHE A 73 2.84 13.76 5.41
N SER A 74 2.16 12.80 6.04
CA SER A 74 2.39 12.37 7.41
C SER A 74 3.11 11.02 7.47
N ILE A 75 4.04 10.89 8.42
CA ILE A 75 4.74 9.64 8.71
C ILE A 75 4.44 9.22 10.14
N PHE A 76 3.88 8.03 10.32
CA PHE A 76 3.85 7.34 11.61
C PHE A 76 5.16 6.58 11.80
N THR A 77 5.91 6.89 12.86
CA THR A 77 7.16 6.19 13.18
C THR A 77 7.39 6.15 14.68
N ASP A 78 8.07 5.11 15.15
CA ASP A 78 8.58 5.10 16.51
C ASP A 78 9.70 6.14 16.66
N GLY A 79 9.68 6.86 17.78
CA GLY A 79 10.68 7.83 18.14
C GLY A 79 11.16 7.57 19.57
N SER A 80 12.46 7.32 19.73
CA SER A 80 13.10 7.17 21.05
C SER A 80 14.08 8.30 21.37
N SER A 81 14.27 9.28 20.49
CA SER A 81 15.30 10.32 20.64
C SER A 81 14.81 11.56 21.38
N ASP A 82 15.62 11.98 22.36
CA ASP A 82 15.31 13.05 23.33
C ASP A 82 15.35 14.48 22.76
N THR A 83 15.81 14.68 21.52
CA THR A 83 16.14 16.03 21.01
C THR A 83 15.08 16.66 20.12
N GLY A 84 14.13 15.89 19.56
CA GLY A 84 13.06 16.41 18.69
C GLY A 84 13.50 17.12 17.40
N GLU A 85 14.81 17.29 17.18
CA GLU A 85 15.37 17.97 16.01
C GLU A 85 15.79 16.98 14.92
N PHE A 86 15.07 17.01 13.81
CA PHE A 86 15.34 16.20 12.63
C PHE A 86 16.03 17.04 11.55
N TYR A 87 17.33 17.27 11.72
CA TYR A 87 18.14 18.08 10.78
C TYR A 87 18.02 17.59 9.33
N MET A 88 17.97 16.28 9.11
CA MET A 88 17.81 15.70 7.77
C MET A 88 16.45 16.04 7.16
N LEU A 89 15.36 16.10 7.94
CA LEU A 89 14.06 16.49 7.41
C LEU A 89 14.04 17.96 6.98
N ASN A 90 14.71 18.84 7.72
CA ASN A 90 14.86 20.24 7.32
C ASN A 90 15.63 20.37 6.01
N GLU A 91 16.67 19.55 5.82
CA GLU A 91 17.45 19.55 4.58
C GLU A 91 16.66 18.96 3.41
N PHE A 92 15.92 17.87 3.63
CA PHE A 92 15.02 17.32 2.61
C PHE A 92 13.96 18.33 2.19
N LYS A 93 13.31 19.01 3.14
CA LYS A 93 12.33 20.05 2.82
C LYS A 93 12.92 21.14 1.91
N LYS A 94 14.13 21.63 2.21
CA LYS A 94 14.80 22.66 1.39
C LYS A 94 15.09 22.19 -0.04
N GLN A 95 15.42 20.91 -0.21
CA GLN A 95 15.79 20.36 -1.51
C GLN A 95 14.57 19.94 -2.33
N THR A 96 13.56 19.34 -1.70
CA THR A 96 12.43 18.71 -2.39
C THR A 96 11.17 19.57 -2.42
N ASN A 97 11.07 20.59 -1.55
CA ASN A 97 9.86 21.34 -1.23
C ASN A 97 8.71 20.51 -0.63
N VAL A 98 8.98 19.28 -0.18
CA VAL A 98 7.97 18.43 0.44
C VAL A 98 7.96 18.62 1.95
N ASP A 99 6.78 18.89 2.49
CA ASP A 99 6.55 18.97 3.93
C ASP A 99 6.23 17.59 4.54
N VAL A 100 6.85 17.29 5.69
CA VAL A 100 6.69 16.02 6.40
C VAL A 100 6.20 16.27 7.81
N GLU A 101 5.01 15.74 8.13
CA GLU A 101 4.46 15.72 9.49
C GLU A 101 4.83 14.40 10.18
N LEU A 102 5.63 14.46 11.24
CA LEU A 102 5.97 13.26 11.99
C LEU A 102 4.97 13.00 13.13
N ARG A 103 4.31 11.84 13.09
CA ARG A 103 3.55 11.27 14.21
C ARG A 103 4.48 10.35 15.01
N LEU A 104 5.22 10.96 15.95
CA LEU A 104 6.20 10.27 16.79
C LEU A 104 5.61 9.82 18.10
N LEU A 105 5.79 8.54 18.40
CA LEU A 105 5.43 7.95 19.69
C LEU A 105 6.59 7.10 20.21
N PRO A 106 6.77 7.01 21.54
CA PRO A 106 7.66 6.02 22.14
C PRO A 106 7.31 4.62 21.62
N TYR A 107 8.32 3.77 21.40
CA TYR A 107 8.17 2.48 20.70
C TYR A 107 6.97 1.64 21.17
N GLU A 108 6.82 1.44 22.48
CA GLU A 108 5.70 0.65 23.03
C GLU A 108 4.33 1.30 22.75
N THR A 109 4.22 2.62 22.94
CA THR A 109 3.01 3.38 22.61
C THR A 109 2.73 3.37 21.11
N ALA A 110 3.77 3.39 20.28
CA ALA A 110 3.64 3.35 18.84
C ALA A 110 3.02 2.03 18.36
N LYS A 111 3.37 0.89 18.97
CA LYS A 111 2.80 -0.42 18.60
C LYS A 111 1.32 -0.52 18.92
N GLU A 112 0.91 -0.06 20.10
CA GLU A 112 -0.51 -0.04 20.48
C GLU A 112 -1.30 0.90 19.57
N ARG A 113 -0.76 2.11 19.33
CA ARG A 113 -1.41 3.10 18.48
C ARG A 113 -1.53 2.63 17.03
N LEU A 114 -0.47 2.05 16.46
CA LEU A 114 -0.49 1.53 15.10
C LEU A 114 -1.58 0.47 14.92
N ASN A 115 -1.75 -0.44 15.88
CA ASN A 115 -2.84 -1.43 15.82
C ASN A 115 -4.23 -0.77 15.81
N LEU A 116 -4.42 0.31 16.57
CA LEU A 116 -5.69 1.03 16.58
C LEU A 116 -5.94 1.75 15.25
N ASP A 117 -4.92 2.45 14.74
CA ASP A 117 -5.01 3.18 13.47
C ASP A 117 -5.32 2.20 12.31
N LEU A 118 -4.61 1.05 12.27
CA LEU A 118 -4.81 -0.03 11.29
C LEU A 118 -6.24 -0.62 11.28
N ASN A 119 -6.96 -0.59 12.41
CA ASN A 119 -8.34 -1.07 12.50
C ASN A 119 -9.38 0.03 12.29
N SER A 120 -9.04 1.30 12.58
CA SER A 120 -9.97 2.43 12.48
C SER A 120 -10.01 3.06 11.09
N GLY A 121 -8.95 2.88 10.30
CA GLY A 121 -8.77 3.58 9.02
C GLY A 121 -8.13 4.97 9.15
N ASP A 122 -7.73 5.38 10.36
CA ASP A 122 -7.12 6.70 10.62
C ASP A 122 -5.58 6.65 10.46
N TYR A 123 -5.13 6.32 9.25
CA TYR A 123 -3.71 6.12 8.97
C TYR A 123 -2.97 7.46 8.83
N ALA A 124 -1.66 7.42 9.09
CA ALA A 124 -0.75 8.35 8.44
C ALA A 124 -0.56 7.94 6.96
N ASP A 125 -0.07 8.85 6.13
CA ASP A 125 0.16 8.58 4.71
C ASP A 125 1.27 7.52 4.52
N VAL A 126 2.24 7.51 5.43
CA VAL A 126 3.35 6.55 5.46
C VAL A 126 3.49 5.96 6.86
N ILE A 127 3.70 4.65 6.93
CA ILE A 127 4.03 3.94 8.17
C ILE A 127 5.48 3.48 8.05
N GLY A 128 6.32 3.91 8.98
CA GLY A 128 7.75 3.64 8.99
C GLY A 128 8.28 3.20 10.36
N GLY A 129 9.60 3.08 10.43
CA GLY A 129 10.31 2.64 11.63
C GLY A 129 10.21 1.14 11.88
N TRP A 130 10.43 0.72 13.13
CA TRP A 130 10.44 -0.68 13.57
C TRP A 130 9.05 -1.16 14.05
N THR A 131 8.00 -0.47 13.60
CA THR A 131 6.62 -0.64 14.09
C THR A 131 5.86 -1.77 13.38
N LEU A 132 6.16 -2.00 12.10
CA LEU A 132 5.58 -3.08 11.29
C LEU A 132 6.34 -4.41 11.47
N ASN A 133 5.61 -5.52 11.38
CA ASN A 133 6.15 -6.88 11.32
C ASN A 133 5.51 -7.67 10.18
N ASP A 134 6.10 -8.81 9.82
CA ASP A 134 5.70 -9.64 8.67
C ASP A 134 4.21 -10.02 8.69
N SER A 135 3.67 -10.34 9.87
CA SER A 135 2.25 -10.70 10.03
C SER A 135 1.32 -9.53 9.70
N MET A 136 1.70 -8.31 10.11
CA MET A 136 0.97 -7.09 9.77
C MET A 136 1.03 -6.80 8.27
N ILE A 137 2.20 -6.94 7.65
CA ILE A 137 2.38 -6.72 6.21
C ILE A 137 1.51 -7.70 5.40
N LEU A 138 1.51 -8.98 5.77
CA LEU A 138 0.67 -9.99 5.11
C LEU A 138 -0.82 -9.73 5.31
N THR A 139 -1.24 -9.35 6.51
CA THR A 139 -2.66 -9.13 6.83
C THR A 139 -3.18 -7.85 6.19
N TYR A 140 -2.55 -6.71 6.49
CA TYR A 140 -3.03 -5.41 6.05
C TYR A 140 -2.63 -5.10 4.61
N GLY A 141 -1.44 -5.50 4.17
CA GLY A 141 -1.00 -5.32 2.78
C GLY A 141 -1.67 -6.29 1.82
N VAL A 142 -1.41 -7.59 1.98
CA VAL A 142 -1.81 -8.59 0.96
C VAL A 142 -3.29 -8.98 1.07
N GLN A 143 -3.80 -9.23 2.28
CA GLN A 143 -5.16 -9.76 2.44
C GLN A 143 -6.21 -8.64 2.42
N GLN A 144 -5.93 -7.49 3.04
CA GLN A 144 -6.88 -6.38 3.14
C GLN A 144 -6.67 -5.28 2.09
N GLY A 145 -5.49 -5.20 1.47
CA GLY A 145 -5.20 -4.17 0.46
C GLY A 145 -5.06 -2.76 1.05
N THR A 146 -4.75 -2.65 2.33
CA THR A 146 -4.55 -1.37 3.04
C THR A 146 -3.27 -0.66 2.59
N PHE A 147 -2.21 -1.42 2.29
CA PHE A 147 -0.95 -0.85 1.82
C PHE A 147 -0.88 -0.85 0.30
N ILE A 148 -0.35 0.24 -0.25
CA ILE A 148 -0.18 0.42 -1.69
C ILE A 148 1.09 -0.32 -2.13
N PRO A 149 1.03 -1.20 -3.14
CA PRO A 149 2.22 -1.81 -3.74
C PRO A 149 3.09 -0.74 -4.40
N LEU A 150 4.40 -0.79 -4.18
CA LEU A 150 5.33 0.29 -4.57
C LEU A 150 6.13 -0.03 -5.84
N GLU A 151 6.04 -1.26 -6.36
CA GLU A 151 6.84 -1.75 -7.48
C GLU A 151 6.70 -0.88 -8.73
N ASP A 152 5.46 -0.60 -9.15
CA ASP A 152 5.18 0.23 -10.33
C ASP A 152 5.67 1.68 -10.14
N TYR A 153 5.62 2.19 -8.91
CA TYR A 153 6.11 3.53 -8.59
C TYR A 153 7.63 3.61 -8.64
N TYR A 154 8.33 2.57 -8.18
CA TYR A 154 9.79 2.52 -8.22
C TYR A 154 10.32 2.54 -9.64
N GLU A 155 9.74 1.71 -10.52
CA GLU A 155 10.11 1.66 -11.93
C GLU A 155 9.85 3.01 -12.63
N LYS A 156 8.75 3.68 -12.26
CA LYS A 156 8.33 4.91 -12.95
C LYS A 156 9.02 6.18 -12.44
N TYR A 157 9.27 6.26 -11.14
CA TYR A 157 9.63 7.51 -10.46
C TYR A 157 10.87 7.44 -9.57
N CYS A 158 11.39 6.26 -9.25
CA CYS A 158 12.48 6.12 -8.28
C CYS A 158 13.73 5.45 -8.89
N PRO A 159 14.42 6.10 -9.84
CA PRO A 159 15.54 5.49 -10.56
C PRO A 159 16.68 5.04 -9.63
N ASN A 160 16.95 5.80 -8.56
CA ASN A 160 17.98 5.46 -7.59
C ASN A 160 17.60 4.24 -6.74
N ILE A 161 16.32 4.10 -6.37
CA ILE A 161 15.84 2.93 -5.61
C ILE A 161 15.89 1.69 -6.51
N SER A 162 15.41 1.79 -7.74
CA SER A 162 15.45 0.70 -8.71
C SER A 162 16.88 0.21 -8.95
N ALA A 163 17.84 1.13 -9.13
CA ALA A 163 19.25 0.77 -9.29
C ALA A 163 19.83 0.00 -8.07
N ILE A 164 19.37 0.31 -6.86
CA ILE A 164 19.78 -0.40 -5.64
C ILE A 164 19.11 -1.79 -5.57
N LEU A 165 17.82 -1.87 -5.88
CA LEU A 165 17.08 -3.13 -5.86
C LEU A 165 17.61 -4.13 -6.90
N ASP A 166 18.16 -3.65 -8.02
CA ASP A 166 18.71 -4.51 -9.07
C ASP A 166 20.14 -5.01 -8.77
N LEU A 167 20.74 -4.60 -7.65
CA LEU A 167 22.00 -5.18 -7.19
C LEU A 167 21.80 -6.66 -6.78
N PRO A 168 22.77 -7.54 -7.07
CA PRO A 168 22.64 -8.97 -6.80
C PRO A 168 22.27 -9.27 -5.33
N GLY A 169 21.12 -9.91 -5.12
CA GLY A 169 20.67 -10.35 -3.79
C GLY A 169 19.97 -9.27 -2.95
N VAL A 170 19.84 -8.02 -3.42
CA VAL A 170 19.23 -6.94 -2.61
C VAL A 170 17.72 -7.06 -2.62
N ARG A 171 17.09 -7.21 -3.79
CA ARG A 171 15.63 -7.35 -3.89
C ARG A 171 15.13 -8.52 -3.07
N GLU A 172 15.76 -9.68 -3.16
CA GLU A 172 15.38 -10.88 -2.40
C GLU A 172 15.54 -10.69 -0.89
N ARG A 173 16.40 -9.79 -0.42
CA ARG A 173 16.54 -9.51 1.02
C ARG A 173 15.55 -8.47 1.53
N MET A 174 15.10 -7.59 0.65
CA MET A 174 14.18 -6.50 1.00
C MET A 174 12.71 -6.85 0.79
N THR A 175 12.41 -7.82 -0.08
CA THR A 175 11.02 -8.21 -0.42
C THR A 175 10.65 -9.62 0.04
N ALA A 176 11.56 -10.38 0.64
CA ALA A 176 11.29 -11.74 1.15
C ALA A 176 10.78 -11.74 2.59
#